data_AF-A0A815JG20-F1
#
_entry.id   AF-A0A815JG20-F1
#
_cell.length_a   1.000
_cell.length_b   1.000
_cell.length_c   1.000
_cell.angle_alpha   90.00
_cell.angle_beta   90.00
_cell.angle_gamma   90.00
#
_symmetry.space_group_name_H-M   'P 1'
#
loop_
_entity.id
_entity.type
_entity.pdbx_description
1 polymer ?
#
loop_
_entity_poly.entity_id
_entity_poly.type
_entity_poly.pdbx_seq_one_letter_code
_entity_poly.pdbx_strand_id
1 'polypeptide(L)'
;MPQSMCILFNYAFNIASIQIPFAFVAFTVHRFCVVVYHKKALFKTKRWVVVCILTQWIAQFIISLPFVFEYYDDCTSNTVWMGIYTLITAVILPSLINMVLNICIFIHVRKSSLRVQAQQLSGITSGINHQQSIISRRDVSLLKQMILTFTMFVIGWTPALVINTIDIIIFVDYIIQMASVYLSVICLLVFMINLFICNHEIRRYVFDSIRRCLHC
;
A
#
# COMPACT_ATOMS: atom_id res chain seq x y z
N MET A 1 32.62 -7.31 5.84
CA MET A 1 31.36 -7.60 6.57
C MET A 1 31.17 -9.10 6.59
N PRO A 2 30.80 -9.74 7.72
CA PRO A 2 30.53 -11.18 7.74
C PRO A 2 29.42 -11.55 6.75
N GLN A 3 29.53 -12.69 6.08
CA GLN A 3 28.57 -13.17 5.08
C GLN A 3 27.14 -13.24 5.63
N SER A 4 26.98 -13.75 6.86
CA SER A 4 25.69 -13.81 7.56
C SER A 4 25.05 -12.43 7.76
N MET A 5 25.85 -11.39 8.02
CA MET A 5 25.35 -10.02 8.19
C MET A 5 24.87 -9.44 6.86
N CYS A 6 25.55 -9.75 5.76
CA CYS A 6 25.17 -9.29 4.43
C CYS A 6 23.86 -9.95 3.96
N ILE A 7 23.72 -11.26 4.17
CA ILE A 7 22.46 -11.98 3.88
C ILE A 7 21.31 -11.37 4.71
N LEU A 8 21.52 -11.18 6.01
CA LEU A 8 20.52 -10.58 6.89
C LEU A 8 20.15 -9.15 6.46
N PHE A 9 21.13 -8.35 6.06
CA PHE A 9 20.91 -6.99 5.60
C PHE A 9 20.05 -6.95 4.33
N ASN A 10 20.41 -7.73 3.29
CA ASN A 10 19.65 -7.77 2.04
C ASN A 10 18.23 -8.33 2.25
N TYR A 11 18.08 -9.36 3.08
CA TYR A 11 16.79 -9.91 3.45
C TYR A 11 15.90 -8.88 4.16
N ALA A 12 16.43 -8.21 5.18
CA ALA A 12 15.71 -7.19 5.93
C ALA A 12 15.38 -5.96 5.06
N PHE A 13 16.31 -5.55 4.21
CA PHE A 13 16.13 -4.45 3.26
C PHE A 13 15.00 -4.74 2.26
N ASN A 14 14.96 -5.96 1.71
CA ASN A 14 13.89 -6.37 0.81
C ASN A 14 12.53 -6.36 1.54
N ILE A 15 12.44 -6.94 2.74
CA ILE A 15 11.21 -6.89 3.57
C ILE A 15 10.76 -5.44 3.77
N ALA A 16 11.68 -4.55 4.17
CA ALA A 16 11.36 -3.14 4.38
C ALA A 16 10.86 -2.45 3.11
N SER A 17 11.43 -2.78 1.95
CA SER A 17 11.07 -2.21 0.65
C SER A 17 9.69 -2.67 0.18
N ILE A 18 9.34 -3.95 0.40
CA ILE A 18 8.02 -4.48 0.02
C ILE A 18 6.93 -4.22 1.08
N GLN A 19 7.29 -3.75 2.28
CA GLN A 19 6.34 -3.52 3.37
C GLN A 19 5.23 -2.53 3.00
N ILE A 20 5.60 -1.39 2.40
CA ILE A 20 4.65 -0.34 2.02
C ILE A 20 3.62 -0.85 0.98
N PRO A 21 4.03 -1.39 -0.18
CA PRO A 21 3.08 -1.83 -1.20
C PRO A 21 2.22 -3.01 -0.74
N PHE A 22 2.76 -3.93 0.08
CA PHE A 22 1.96 -5.02 0.66
C PHE A 22 0.99 -4.54 1.74
N ALA A 23 1.33 -3.49 2.50
CA ALA A 23 0.38 -2.85 3.40
C ALA A 23 -0.81 -2.25 2.64
N PHE A 24 -0.60 -1.68 1.46
CA PHE A 24 -1.69 -1.28 0.57
C PHE A 24 -2.53 -2.45 0.10
N VAL A 25 -1.91 -3.57 -0.29
CA VAL A 25 -2.64 -4.79 -0.66
C VAL A 25 -3.51 -5.28 0.50
N ALA A 26 -2.96 -5.41 1.70
CA ALA A 26 -3.70 -5.84 2.87
C ALA A 26 -4.86 -4.91 3.20
N PHE A 27 -4.65 -3.59 3.09
CA PHE A 27 -5.70 -2.61 3.29
C PHE A 27 -6.81 -2.69 2.23
N THR A 28 -6.45 -2.87 0.95
CA THR A 28 -7.41 -3.03 -0.14
C THR A 28 -8.19 -4.34 0.00
N VAL A 29 -7.55 -5.45 0.41
CA VAL A 29 -8.22 -6.73 0.73
C VAL A 29 -9.21 -6.55 1.88
N HIS A 30 -8.77 -5.94 2.98
CA HIS A 30 -9.64 -5.64 4.11
C HIS A 30 -10.88 -4.86 3.66
N ARG A 31 -10.68 -3.78 2.90
CA ARG A 31 -11.75 -2.95 2.38
C ARG A 31 -12.66 -3.69 1.41
N PHE A 32 -12.10 -4.48 0.51
CA PHE A 32 -12.86 -5.35 -0.41
C PHE A 32 -13.80 -6.26 0.38
N CYS A 33 -13.29 -6.93 1.43
CA CYS A 33 -14.09 -7.80 2.28
C CYS A 33 -15.21 -7.04 2.99
N VAL A 34 -14.92 -5.88 3.58
CA VAL A 34 -15.90 -5.05 4.28
C VAL A 34 -17.01 -4.54 3.35
N VAL A 35 -16.66 -4.10 2.14
CA VAL A 35 -17.61 -3.52 1.18
C VAL A 35 -18.45 -4.61 0.52
N VAL A 36 -17.82 -5.63 -0.06
CA VAL A 36 -18.51 -6.68 -0.83
C VAL A 36 -19.31 -7.60 0.09
N TYR A 37 -18.76 -7.97 1.24
CA TYR A 37 -19.40 -8.84 2.22
C TYR A 37 -19.92 -8.08 3.43
N HIS A 38 -20.50 -6.89 3.21
CA HIS A 38 -21.01 -6.00 4.28
C HIS A 38 -21.99 -6.65 5.28
N LYS A 39 -22.66 -7.75 4.90
CA LYS A 39 -23.57 -8.52 5.76
C LYS A 39 -22.85 -9.42 6.78
N LYS A 40 -21.57 -9.76 6.55
CA LYS A 40 -20.81 -10.63 7.44
C LYS A 40 -20.14 -9.78 8.53
N ALA A 41 -20.55 -9.98 9.78
CA ALA A 41 -20.02 -9.24 10.93
C ALA A 41 -18.50 -9.48 11.13
N LEU A 42 -18.00 -10.66 10.76
CA LEU A 42 -16.59 -11.05 10.90
C LEU A 42 -15.62 -10.00 10.32
N PHE A 43 -15.89 -9.51 9.11
CA PHE A 43 -15.02 -8.56 8.41
C PHE A 43 -14.99 -7.16 9.02
N LYS A 44 -15.95 -6.84 9.89
CA LYS A 44 -16.01 -5.53 10.59
C LYS A 44 -15.30 -5.56 11.95
N THR A 45 -14.82 -6.72 12.38
CA THR A 45 -14.17 -6.87 13.69
C THR A 45 -12.72 -6.41 13.64
N LYS A 46 -12.20 -5.88 14.77
CA LYS A 46 -10.76 -5.58 14.92
C LYS A 46 -9.87 -6.82 14.73
N ARG A 47 -10.40 -8.01 15.04
CA ARG A 47 -9.70 -9.29 14.85
C ARG A 47 -9.38 -9.52 13.38
N TRP A 48 -10.29 -9.16 12.46
CA TRP A 48 -10.04 -9.28 11.03
C TRP A 48 -8.88 -8.40 10.55
N VAL A 49 -8.78 -7.16 11.07
CA VAL A 49 -7.65 -6.26 10.79
C VAL A 49 -6.33 -6.89 11.22
N VAL A 50 -6.28 -7.49 12.42
CA VAL A 50 -5.09 -8.20 12.91
C VAL A 50 -4.72 -9.37 12.00
N VAL A 51 -5.71 -10.15 11.55
CA VAL A 51 -5.47 -11.24 10.59
C VAL A 51 -4.85 -10.69 9.31
N CYS A 52 -5.39 -9.63 8.71
CA CYS A 52 -4.82 -9.00 7.51
C CYS A 52 -3.34 -8.59 7.72
N ILE A 53 -3.03 -7.94 8.85
CA ILE A 53 -1.66 -7.53 9.18
C ILE A 53 -0.75 -8.74 9.31
N LEU A 54 -1.14 -9.77 10.07
CA LEU A 54 -0.31 -10.97 10.22
C LEU A 54 -0.10 -11.69 8.89
N THR A 55 -1.15 -11.82 8.07
CA THR A 55 -1.02 -12.44 6.75
C THR A 55 -0.09 -11.67 5.82
N GLN A 56 -0.06 -10.33 5.90
CA GLN A 56 0.85 -9.53 5.09
C GLN A 56 2.32 -9.78 5.48
N TRP A 57 2.61 -9.87 6.79
CA TRP A 57 3.97 -10.09 7.28
C TRP A 57 4.47 -11.47 6.87
N ILE A 58 3.65 -12.49 7.06
CA ILE A 58 3.96 -13.87 6.64
C ILE A 58 4.25 -13.91 5.14
N ALA A 59 3.41 -13.27 4.32
CA ALA A 59 3.63 -13.20 2.87
C ALA A 59 4.97 -12.53 2.51
N GLN A 60 5.32 -11.43 3.18
CA GLN A 60 6.59 -10.74 2.92
C GLN A 60 7.82 -11.54 3.33
N PHE A 61 7.77 -12.24 4.48
CA PHE A 61 8.84 -13.13 4.89
C PHE A 61 9.06 -14.24 3.86
N ILE A 62 7.97 -14.86 3.36
CA ILE A 62 8.02 -15.90 2.34
C ILE A 62 8.56 -15.36 1.01
N ILE A 63 8.05 -14.23 0.54
CA ILE A 63 8.48 -13.61 -0.72
C ILE A 63 9.93 -13.13 -0.64
N SER A 64 10.45 -12.82 0.54
CA SER A 64 11.84 -12.40 0.69
C SER A 64 12.82 -13.57 0.80
N LEU A 65 12.35 -14.82 0.95
CA LEU A 65 13.22 -15.99 1.13
C LEU A 65 14.29 -16.18 0.05
N PRO A 66 14.06 -15.90 -1.25
CA PRO A 66 15.11 -16.02 -2.27
C PRO A 66 16.39 -15.23 -1.94
N PHE A 67 16.29 -14.10 -1.22
CA PHE A 67 17.46 -13.31 -0.81
C PHE A 67 18.34 -14.02 0.24
N VAL A 68 17.82 -15.05 0.93
CA VAL A 68 18.62 -15.86 1.86
C VAL A 68 19.45 -16.89 1.10
N PHE A 69 18.90 -17.46 0.04
CA PHE A 69 19.53 -18.55 -0.71
C PHE A 69 20.48 -18.04 -1.80
N GLU A 70 20.13 -16.96 -2.50
CA GLU A 70 20.92 -16.47 -3.63
C GLU A 70 22.25 -15.81 -3.19
N TYR A 71 22.26 -15.13 -2.03
CA TYR A 71 23.46 -14.48 -1.48
C TYR A 71 24.33 -15.42 -0.64
N TYR A 72 24.07 -16.73 -0.70
CA TYR A 72 24.92 -17.71 -0.04
C TYR A 72 26.30 -17.83 -0.73
N ASP A 73 26.39 -17.65 -2.06
CA ASP A 73 27.65 -17.87 -2.77
C ASP A 73 28.53 -16.62 -2.89
N ASP A 74 27.98 -15.43 -3.16
CA ASP A 74 28.76 -14.18 -3.19
C ASP A 74 27.92 -12.95 -2.81
N CYS A 75 28.36 -12.22 -1.78
CA CYS A 75 27.67 -11.04 -1.24
C CYS A 75 27.69 -9.79 -2.15
N THR A 76 28.29 -9.91 -3.33
CA THR A 76 28.56 -8.81 -4.27
C THR A 76 27.84 -8.97 -5.60
N SER A 77 27.33 -10.15 -5.95
CA SER A 77 26.62 -10.33 -7.22
C SER A 77 25.13 -10.08 -7.07
N ASN A 78 24.70 -8.84 -7.29
CA ASN A 78 23.31 -8.60 -7.65
C ASN A 78 23.09 -9.19 -9.05
N THR A 79 22.52 -10.40 -9.11
CA THR A 79 22.15 -10.98 -10.41
C THR A 79 21.02 -10.16 -11.03
N VAL A 80 21.00 -10.04 -12.36
CA VAL A 80 19.91 -9.37 -13.09
C VAL A 80 18.55 -9.95 -12.67
N TRP A 81 18.52 -11.25 -12.39
CA TRP A 81 17.35 -11.95 -11.88
C TRP A 81 16.81 -11.37 -10.56
N MET A 82 17.67 -11.08 -9.59
CA MET A 82 17.23 -10.48 -8.31
C MET A 82 16.70 -9.06 -8.49
N GLY A 83 17.26 -8.29 -9.43
CA GLY A 83 16.71 -6.98 -9.82
C GLY A 83 15.28 -7.10 -10.37
N ILE A 84 15.07 -8.00 -11.34
CA ILE A 84 13.76 -8.29 -11.92
C ILE A 84 12.79 -8.81 -10.85
N TYR A 85 13.23 -9.71 -9.99
CA TYR A 85 12.43 -10.26 -8.89
C TYR A 85 11.95 -9.17 -7.93
N THR A 86 12.85 -8.25 -7.56
CA THR A 86 12.53 -7.10 -6.71
C THR A 86 11.50 -6.20 -7.39
N LEU A 87 11.66 -5.89 -8.67
CA LEU A 87 10.69 -5.08 -9.42
C LEU A 87 9.30 -5.74 -9.47
N ILE A 88 9.26 -7.05 -9.73
CA ILE A 88 8.00 -7.80 -9.77
C ILE A 88 7.32 -7.77 -8.41
N THR A 89 8.05 -8.09 -7.33
CA THR A 89 7.48 -8.24 -5.99
C THR A 89 7.15 -6.90 -5.34
N ALA A 90 7.99 -5.87 -5.51
CA ALA A 90 7.79 -4.56 -4.91
C ALA A 90 6.78 -3.68 -5.67
N VAL A 91 6.70 -3.80 -7.01
CA VAL A 91 5.91 -2.89 -7.83
C VAL A 91 4.81 -3.62 -8.59
N ILE A 92 5.14 -4.57 -9.45
CA ILE A 92 4.18 -5.12 -10.43
C ILE A 92 3.07 -5.90 -9.73
N LEU A 93 3.42 -6.88 -8.91
CA LEU A 93 2.48 -7.75 -8.20
C LEU A 93 1.51 -6.95 -7.31
N PRO A 94 1.96 -6.09 -6.37
CA PRO A 94 1.06 -5.31 -5.54
C PRO A 94 0.21 -4.32 -6.36
N SER A 95 0.74 -3.77 -7.46
CA SER A 95 -0.03 -2.90 -8.36
C SER A 95 -1.19 -3.63 -9.03
N LEU A 96 -0.93 -4.82 -9.57
CA LEU A 96 -1.96 -5.63 -10.22
C LEU A 96 -3.04 -6.05 -9.21
N ILE A 97 -2.66 -6.52 -8.03
CA ILE A 97 -3.61 -6.92 -6.98
C ILE A 97 -4.46 -5.71 -6.54
N ASN A 98 -3.84 -4.58 -6.25
CA ASN A 98 -4.56 -3.37 -5.86
C ASN A 98 -5.49 -2.87 -6.97
N MET A 99 -5.04 -2.87 -8.22
CA MET A 99 -5.85 -2.45 -9.36
C MET A 99 -7.09 -3.34 -9.51
N VAL A 100 -6.91 -4.66 -9.52
CA VAL A 100 -8.02 -5.63 -9.66
C VAL A 100 -9.03 -5.45 -8.52
N LEU A 101 -8.56 -5.42 -7.27
CA LEU A 101 -9.46 -5.28 -6.11
C LEU A 101 -10.19 -3.94 -6.11
N ASN A 102 -9.51 -2.83 -6.44
CA ASN A 102 -10.15 -1.52 -6.51
C ASN A 102 -11.20 -1.44 -7.65
N ILE A 103 -10.93 -2.07 -8.80
CA ILE A 103 -11.92 -2.21 -9.88
C ILE A 103 -13.14 -3.00 -9.39
N CYS A 104 -12.92 -4.12 -8.70
CA CYS A 104 -14.02 -4.92 -8.13
C CYS A 104 -14.85 -4.13 -7.11
N ILE A 105 -14.20 -3.38 -6.20
CA ILE A 105 -14.86 -2.49 -5.24
C ILE A 105 -15.70 -1.45 -5.99
N PHE A 106 -15.11 -0.79 -6.99
CA PHE A 106 -15.78 0.26 -7.76
C PHE A 106 -17.03 -0.27 -8.49
N ILE A 107 -16.91 -1.42 -9.17
CA ILE A 107 -18.04 -2.07 -9.85
C ILE A 107 -19.14 -2.43 -8.83
N HIS A 108 -18.77 -2.96 -7.67
CA HIS A 108 -19.73 -3.32 -6.63
C HIS A 108 -20.47 -2.11 -6.06
N VAL A 109 -19.75 -1.02 -5.74
CA VAL A 109 -20.34 0.22 -5.25
C VAL A 109 -21.27 0.82 -6.31
N ARG A 110 -20.84 0.91 -7.57
CA ARG A 110 -21.67 1.45 -8.67
C ARG A 110 -22.96 0.65 -8.87
N LYS A 111 -22.87 -0.69 -8.88
CA LYS A 111 -24.06 -1.56 -8.96
C LYS A 111 -25.00 -1.35 -7.77
N SER A 112 -24.45 -1.15 -6.58
CA SER A 112 -25.24 -0.91 -5.36
C SER A 112 -25.92 0.46 -5.39
N SER A 113 -25.22 1.52 -5.82
CA SER A 113 -25.80 2.86 -5.97
C SER A 113 -26.94 2.91 -6.99
N LEU A 114 -26.78 2.24 -8.14
CA LEU A 114 -27.83 2.17 -9.16
C LEU A 114 -29.11 1.48 -8.65
N ARG A 115 -28.97 0.42 -7.84
CA ARG A 115 -30.12 -0.28 -7.22
C ARG A 115 -30.85 0.61 -6.23
N VAL A 116 -30.13 1.34 -5.39
CA VAL A 116 -30.72 2.24 -4.39
C VAL A 116 -31.42 3.41 -5.08
N GLN A 117 -30.84 3.99 -6.13
CA GLN A 117 -31.45 5.09 -6.88
C GLN A 117 -32.74 4.66 -7.59
N ALA A 118 -32.78 3.44 -8.14
CA ALA A 118 -34.01 2.88 -8.71
C ALA A 118 -35.11 2.67 -7.66
N GLN A 119 -34.77 2.20 -6.45
CA GLN A 119 -35.73 2.04 -5.35
C GLN A 119 -36.21 3.37 -4.76
N GLN A 120 -35.37 4.40 -4.73
CA GLN A 120 -35.74 5.75 -4.30
C GLN A 120 -36.73 6.44 -5.25
N LEU A 121 -36.65 6.15 -6.56
CA LEU A 121 -37.60 6.67 -7.55
C LEU A 121 -38.98 6.00 -7.44
N SER A 122 -39.04 4.80 -6.86
CA SER A 122 -40.27 4.00 -6.74
C SER A 122 -40.95 4.06 -5.37
N GLY A 123 -40.32 4.66 -4.34
CA GLY A 123 -40.83 4.62 -2.97
C GLY A 123 -40.50 5.86 -2.17
N ILE A 124 -41.53 6.67 -1.91
CA ILE A 124 -41.54 7.73 -0.88
C ILE A 124 -41.45 7.03 0.50
N THR A 125 -40.25 6.67 0.94
CA THR A 125 -40.02 6.24 2.33
C THR A 125 -38.80 6.96 2.89
N SER A 126 -39.12 8.08 3.55
CA SER A 126 -38.27 9.03 4.24
C SER A 126 -37.70 8.40 5.52
N GLY A 127 -36.38 8.44 5.70
CA GLY A 127 -35.75 8.18 7.01
C GLY A 127 -34.42 7.44 6.96
N ILE A 128 -34.39 6.24 6.37
CA ILE A 128 -33.21 5.34 6.45
C ILE A 128 -32.16 5.63 5.35
N ASN A 129 -32.61 6.19 4.22
CA ASN A 129 -31.77 6.36 3.03
C ASN A 129 -30.69 7.46 3.15
N HIS A 130 -30.79 8.37 4.10
CA HIS A 130 -29.81 9.46 4.24
C HIS A 130 -28.46 8.97 4.78
N GLN A 131 -28.43 7.91 5.59
CA GLN A 131 -27.18 7.33 6.09
C GLN A 131 -26.38 6.61 4.99
N GLN A 132 -27.05 5.95 4.05
CA GLN A 132 -26.37 5.13 3.04
C GLN A 132 -25.66 5.97 1.96
N SER A 133 -26.21 7.14 1.61
CA SER A 133 -25.56 8.10 0.69
C SER A 133 -24.31 8.75 1.31
N ILE A 134 -24.32 9.00 2.62
CA ILE A 134 -23.19 9.57 3.37
C ILE A 134 -22.04 8.55 3.47
N ILE A 135 -22.36 7.27 3.74
CA ILE A 135 -21.37 6.17 3.76
C ILE A 135 -20.69 6.04 2.39
N SER A 136 -21.46 6.09 1.30
CA SER A 136 -20.92 6.00 -0.06
C SER A 136 -19.94 7.14 -0.41
N ARG A 137 -20.17 8.38 0.05
CA ARG A 137 -19.24 9.51 -0.20
C ARG A 137 -17.91 9.34 0.53
N ARG A 138 -17.95 8.90 1.79
CA ARG A 138 -16.74 8.62 2.59
C ARG A 138 -15.89 7.54 1.94
N ASP A 139 -16.51 6.44 1.50
CA ASP A 139 -15.81 5.33 0.86
C ASP A 139 -15.18 5.74 -0.48
N VAL A 140 -15.83 6.61 -1.26
CA VAL A 140 -15.26 7.15 -2.50
C VAL A 140 -14.09 8.10 -2.21
N SER A 141 -14.19 8.95 -1.18
CA SER A 141 -13.06 9.81 -0.80
C SER A 141 -11.85 8.99 -0.34
N LEU A 142 -12.09 7.94 0.45
CA LEU A 142 -11.02 7.02 0.88
C LEU A 142 -10.41 6.27 -0.32
N LEU A 143 -11.22 5.84 -1.29
CA LEU A 143 -10.71 5.23 -2.52
C LEU A 143 -9.78 6.15 -3.29
N LYS A 144 -10.18 7.41 -3.49
CA LYS A 144 -9.37 8.41 -4.19
C LYS A 144 -8.03 8.60 -3.49
N GLN A 145 -8.05 8.70 -2.16
CA GLN A 145 -6.84 8.83 -1.37
C GLN A 145 -5.92 7.62 -1.50
N MET A 146 -6.47 6.40 -1.44
CA MET A 146 -5.69 5.16 -1.63
C MET A 146 -5.06 5.07 -3.01
N ILE A 147 -5.79 5.41 -4.06
CA ILE A 147 -5.27 5.40 -5.43
C ILE A 147 -4.14 6.44 -5.56
N LEU A 148 -4.36 7.66 -5.04
CA LEU A 148 -3.36 8.73 -5.08
C LEU A 148 -2.06 8.31 -4.38
N THR A 149 -2.17 7.78 -3.15
CA THR A 149 -0.99 7.38 -2.38
C THR A 149 -0.28 6.17 -2.98
N PHE A 150 -1.02 5.22 -3.55
CA PHE A 150 -0.44 4.10 -4.26
C PHE A 150 0.29 4.54 -5.54
N THR A 151 -0.29 5.45 -6.33
CA THR A 151 0.35 6.00 -7.52
C THR A 151 1.62 6.76 -7.18
N MET A 152 1.63 7.55 -6.10
CA MET A 152 2.86 8.22 -5.62
C MET A 152 3.96 7.22 -5.29
N PHE A 153 3.62 6.08 -4.67
CA PHE A 153 4.58 5.01 -4.41
C PHE A 153 5.16 4.44 -5.71
N VAL A 154 4.31 4.08 -6.67
CA VAL A 154 4.75 3.53 -7.96
C VAL A 154 5.67 4.52 -8.70
N ILE A 155 5.30 5.81 -8.76
CA ILE A 155 6.11 6.85 -9.41
C ILE A 155 7.46 7.02 -8.71
N GLY A 156 7.50 6.98 -7.38
CA GLY A 156 8.73 7.17 -6.63
C GLY A 156 9.70 5.99 -6.72
N TRP A 157 9.19 4.75 -6.64
CA TRP A 157 10.03 3.56 -6.50
C TRP A 157 10.38 2.88 -7.83
N THR A 158 9.52 2.98 -8.85
CA THR A 158 9.78 2.33 -10.14
C THR A 158 11.06 2.81 -10.80
N PRO A 159 11.37 4.13 -10.88
CA PRO A 159 12.60 4.61 -11.51
C PRO A 159 13.86 4.07 -10.82
N ALA A 160 13.88 4.08 -9.48
CA ALA A 160 15.02 3.57 -8.71
C ALA A 160 15.26 2.07 -8.94
N LEU A 161 14.20 1.26 -8.95
CA LEU A 161 14.31 -0.18 -9.18
C LEU A 161 14.66 -0.54 -10.63
N VAL A 162 14.10 0.20 -11.60
CA VAL A 162 14.40 0.01 -13.02
C VAL A 162 15.84 0.39 -13.32
N ILE A 163 16.31 1.55 -12.83
CA ILE A 163 17.69 1.99 -13.05
C ILE A 163 18.67 1.03 -12.38
N ASN A 164 18.41 0.59 -11.15
CA ASN A 164 19.25 -0.43 -10.51
C ASN A 164 19.30 -1.74 -11.29
N THR A 165 18.23 -2.11 -12.00
CA THR A 165 18.23 -3.32 -12.86
C THR A 165 19.01 -3.09 -14.15
N ILE A 166 18.87 -1.89 -14.76
CA ILE A 166 19.59 -1.52 -15.99
C ILE A 166 21.09 -1.39 -15.74
N ASP A 167 21.49 -0.82 -14.60
CA ASP A 167 22.89 -0.59 -14.22
C ASP A 167 23.71 -1.90 -14.15
N ILE A 168 23.05 -3.03 -13.85
CA ILE A 168 23.67 -4.36 -13.87
C ILE A 168 24.04 -4.79 -15.30
N ILE A 169 23.32 -4.29 -16.31
CA ILE A 169 23.49 -4.66 -17.72
C ILE A 169 24.38 -3.63 -18.46
N ILE A 170 24.12 -2.35 -18.23
CA ILE A 170 24.77 -1.22 -18.89
C ILE A 170 25.11 -0.19 -17.82
N PHE A 171 26.34 0.31 -17.80
CA PHE A 171 26.76 1.38 -16.88
C PHE A 171 25.85 2.61 -17.00
N VAL A 172 25.15 2.96 -15.91
CA VAL A 172 24.33 4.16 -15.81
C VAL A 172 25.11 5.25 -15.07
N ASP A 173 24.93 6.51 -15.48
CA ASP A 173 25.52 7.65 -14.77
C ASP A 173 25.03 7.70 -13.31
N TYR A 174 25.98 7.79 -12.38
CA TYR A 174 25.74 7.94 -10.96
C TYR A 174 24.77 9.08 -10.61
N ILE A 175 24.78 10.19 -11.36
CA ILE A 175 23.85 11.32 -11.15
C ILE A 175 22.39 10.86 -11.35
N ILE A 176 22.13 10.05 -12.37
CA ILE A 176 20.79 9.55 -12.70
C ILE A 176 20.30 8.57 -11.63
N GLN A 177 21.19 7.70 -11.14
CA GLN A 177 20.89 6.77 -10.05
C GLN A 177 20.55 7.53 -8.77
N MET A 178 21.37 8.51 -8.38
CA MET A 178 21.12 9.34 -7.19
C MET A 178 19.81 10.14 -7.30
N ALA A 179 19.53 10.74 -8.46
CA ALA A 179 18.28 11.46 -8.69
C ALA A 179 17.05 10.56 -8.47
N SER A 180 17.13 9.31 -8.92
CA SER A 180 16.04 8.33 -8.76
C SER A 180 15.83 7.89 -7.32
N VAL A 181 16.92 7.73 -6.56
CA VAL A 181 16.85 7.46 -5.12
C VAL A 181 16.22 8.66 -4.40
N TYR A 182 16.65 9.89 -4.68
CA TYR A 182 16.06 11.09 -4.07
C TYR A 182 14.58 11.24 -4.41
N LEU A 183 14.17 10.92 -5.65
CA LEU A 183 12.76 10.90 -6.03
C LEU A 183 11.94 9.96 -5.13
N SER A 184 12.44 8.75 -4.86
CA SER A 184 11.75 7.79 -3.99
C SER A 184 11.58 8.32 -2.55
N VAL A 185 12.62 8.97 -2.00
CA VAL A 185 12.60 9.58 -0.66
C VAL A 185 11.61 10.76 -0.61
N ILE A 186 11.63 11.63 -1.62
CA ILE A 186 10.69 12.76 -1.70
C ILE A 186 9.25 12.25 -1.80
N CYS A 187 8.99 11.24 -2.64
CA CYS A 187 7.67 10.62 -2.73
C CYS A 187 7.20 10.02 -1.39
N LEU A 188 8.10 9.39 -0.63
CA LEU A 188 7.80 8.87 0.71
C LEU A 188 7.45 10.01 1.70
N LEU A 189 8.19 11.12 1.65
CA LEU A 189 7.91 12.29 2.48
C LEU A 189 6.55 12.90 2.15
N VAL A 190 6.26 13.09 0.86
CA VAL A 190 4.96 13.58 0.38
C VAL A 190 3.84 12.63 0.80
N PHE A 191 4.06 11.32 0.73
CA PHE A 191 3.11 10.31 1.20
C PHE A 191 2.80 10.47 2.70
N MET A 192 3.83 10.62 3.54
CA MET A 192 3.66 10.83 4.99
C MET A 192 2.89 12.12 5.30
N ILE A 193 3.24 13.22 4.62
CA ILE A 193 2.54 14.51 4.74
C ILE A 193 1.07 14.36 4.32
N ASN A 194 0.81 13.68 3.21
CA ASN A 194 -0.53 13.46 2.69
C ASN A 194 -1.39 12.63 3.66
N LEU A 195 -0.83 11.58 4.27
CA LEU A 195 -1.51 10.81 5.32
C LEU A 195 -1.86 11.67 6.53
N PHE A 196 -0.92 12.52 6.97
CA PHE A 196 -1.15 13.42 8.11
C PHE A 196 -2.23 14.46 7.82
N ILE A 197 -2.18 15.12 6.65
CA ILE A 197 -3.14 16.16 6.27
C ILE A 197 -4.56 15.58 6.12
N CYS A 198 -4.69 14.42 5.48
CA CYS A 198 -5.99 13.82 5.18
C CYS A 198 -6.63 13.13 6.40
N ASN A 199 -5.87 12.78 7.43
CA ASN A 199 -6.40 12.10 8.60
C ASN A 199 -6.69 13.08 9.74
N HIS A 200 -7.93 13.60 9.76
CA HIS A 200 -8.41 14.55 10.76
C HIS A 200 -8.22 14.06 12.20
N GLU A 201 -8.48 12.77 12.46
CA GLU A 201 -8.36 12.17 13.79
C GLU A 201 -6.91 12.21 14.30
N ILE A 202 -5.96 11.81 13.45
CA ILE A 202 -4.52 11.86 13.78
C ILE A 202 -4.09 13.29 14.04
N ARG A 203 -4.48 14.22 13.16
CA ARG A 203 -4.12 15.62 13.29
C ARG A 203 -4.64 16.22 14.60
N ARG A 204 -5.90 15.93 14.94
CA ARG A 204 -6.50 16.36 16.22
C ARG A 204 -5.74 15.79 17.40
N TYR A 205 -5.47 14.48 17.40
CA TYR A 205 -4.72 13.82 18.47
C TYR A 205 -3.32 14.41 18.69
N VAL A 206 -2.59 14.68 17.59
CA VAL A 206 -1.25 15.28 17.65
C VAL A 206 -1.32 16.70 18.21
N PHE A 207 -2.23 17.54 17.71
CA PHE A 207 -2.37 18.91 18.23
C PHE A 207 -2.83 18.95 19.69
N ASP A 208 -3.77 18.10 20.08
CA ASP A 208 -4.24 18.01 21.48
C ASP A 208 -3.12 17.52 22.42
N SER A 209 -2.21 16.67 21.93
CA SER A 209 -1.05 16.21 22.71
C SER A 209 0.02 17.28 22.84
N ILE A 210 0.33 18.00 21.74
CA ILE A 210 1.27 19.14 21.77
C ILE A 210 0.76 20.24 22.69
N ARG A 211 -0.53 20.56 22.60
CA ARG A 211 -1.17 21.58 23.45
C ARG A 211 -1.07 21.21 24.93
N ARG A 212 -1.24 19.93 25.28
CA ARG A 212 -1.07 19.45 26.67
C ARG A 212 0.38 19.58 27.14
N CYS A 213 1.36 19.27 26.29
CA CYS A 213 2.77 19.43 26.64
C CYS A 213 3.22 20.88 26.79
N LEU A 214 2.63 21.82 26.02
CA LEU A 214 2.97 23.25 26.08
C LEU A 214 2.27 24.02 27.22
N HIS A 215 1.26 23.42 27.85
CA HIS A 215 0.56 24.00 29.00
C HIS A 215 0.95 23.37 30.35
N CYS A 216 2.03 22.58 30.38
CA CYS A 216 2.76 22.19 31.59
C CYS A 216 3.96 23.11 31.79
#